data_AF-A0A9W4NBX9-F1
#
_entry.id   AF-A0A9W4NBX9-F1
#
_cell.length_a   1.000
_cell.length_b   1.000
_cell.length_c   1.000
_cell.angle_alpha   90.00
_cell.angle_beta   90.00
_cell.angle_gamma   90.00
#
_symmetry.space_group_name_H-M   'P 1'
#
loop_
_entity.id
_entity.type
_entity.pdbx_description
1 polymer ?
#
loop_
_entity_poly.entity_id
_entity_poly.type
_entity_poly.pdbx_seq_one_letter_code
_entity_poly.pdbx_strand_id
1 'polypeptide(L)'
;MFRRPRLTEADGRSLRLSKVLQPTDMIPWANLAMWYLGVPIGLGVSISFSGELDLCSFSLMTSRSSQAPMIVVRDEDYAASIGKFESAGFQRGVPNRAPPPEVLDDLPNPQQVLEEINAGYRRLDPSCTVFDYPLGDPGEEGMQLFLIPDSFAHIFEENMSDPSTTTGDATSTARFHSYGNLHYPLEPTLVESFVKATIDEETDPGFPGYSSWELLLQSWISMMGGYLEVNNDILDNCTDKKAVEWYSEKHGRIHEAKFGPPDLRITKRLGSGKEMPIDMRGNPL
;
A
#
# COMPACT_ATOMS: atom_id res chain seq x y z
N MET A 1 -11.93 9.14 -13.24
CA MET A 1 -11.38 7.98 -12.51
C MET A 1 -11.37 6.78 -13.45
N PHE A 2 -10.20 6.33 -13.89
CA PHE A 2 -10.07 5.08 -14.65
C PHE A 2 -10.34 3.92 -13.70
N ARG A 3 -11.23 3.01 -14.08
CA ARG A 3 -11.64 1.88 -13.23
C ARG A 3 -10.94 0.62 -13.70
N ARG A 4 -10.45 -0.18 -12.76
CA ARG A 4 -9.84 -1.48 -13.04
C ARG A 4 -10.61 -2.58 -12.29
N PRO A 5 -11.01 -3.67 -12.95
CA PRO A 5 -11.58 -4.81 -12.25
C PRO A 5 -10.59 -5.38 -11.22
N ARG A 6 -11.11 -5.84 -10.08
CA ARG A 6 -10.34 -6.65 -9.12
C ARG A 6 -9.74 -7.86 -9.85
N LEU A 7 -8.51 -8.21 -9.50
CA LEU A 7 -7.89 -9.42 -10.00
C LEU A 7 -8.47 -10.66 -9.31
N THR A 8 -8.83 -11.65 -10.11
CA THR A 8 -9.32 -12.95 -9.63
C THR A 8 -8.21 -14.01 -9.56
N GLU A 9 -7.02 -13.66 -10.03
CA GLU A 9 -5.83 -14.51 -10.04
C GLU A 9 -4.62 -13.70 -9.57
N ALA A 10 -3.63 -14.38 -9.02
CA ALA A 10 -2.38 -13.75 -8.63
C ALA A 10 -1.64 -13.18 -9.86
N ASP A 11 -1.11 -11.96 -9.72
CA ASP A 11 -0.34 -11.37 -10.81
C ASP A 11 1.03 -12.05 -10.98
N GLY A 12 1.55 -12.04 -12.20
CA GLY A 12 2.78 -12.74 -12.54
C GLY A 12 4.00 -12.26 -11.73
N ARG A 13 4.03 -11.00 -11.30
CA ARG A 13 5.15 -10.46 -10.51
C ARG A 13 5.11 -11.02 -9.08
N SER A 14 3.97 -10.95 -8.41
CA SER A 14 3.80 -11.54 -7.08
C SER A 14 4.06 -13.05 -7.08
N LEU A 15 3.64 -13.78 -8.13
CA LEU A 15 3.93 -15.21 -8.26
C LEU A 15 5.44 -15.51 -8.43
N ARG A 16 6.22 -14.62 -9.06
CA ARG A 16 7.68 -14.78 -9.12
C ARG A 16 8.33 -14.56 -7.77
N LEU A 17 7.93 -13.51 -7.07
CA LEU A 17 8.45 -13.20 -5.73
C LEU A 17 8.10 -14.30 -4.73
N SER A 18 6.87 -14.83 -4.78
CA SER A 18 6.47 -15.94 -3.90
C SER A 18 7.29 -17.20 -4.13
N LYS A 19 7.64 -17.52 -5.40
CA LYS A 19 8.52 -18.65 -5.73
C LYS A 19 9.93 -18.50 -5.13
N VAL A 20 10.49 -17.30 -5.13
CA VAL A 20 11.79 -17.02 -4.49
C VAL A 20 11.71 -17.28 -2.98
N LEU A 21 10.59 -16.91 -2.37
CA LEU A 21 10.39 -17.04 -0.93
C LEU A 21 9.96 -18.43 -0.46
N GLN A 22 9.56 -19.36 -1.33
CA GLN A 22 9.07 -20.67 -0.89
C GLN A 22 10.02 -21.36 0.11
N PRO A 23 9.49 -21.98 1.19
CA PRO A 23 8.07 -22.08 1.56
C PRO A 23 7.53 -20.91 2.42
N THR A 24 8.28 -19.82 2.58
CA THR A 24 7.92 -18.68 3.45
C THR A 24 6.70 -17.93 2.94
N ASP A 25 5.76 -17.64 3.84
CA ASP A 25 4.56 -16.88 3.53
C ASP A 25 4.89 -15.43 3.20
N MET A 26 4.26 -14.91 2.15
CA MET A 26 4.44 -13.57 1.62
C MET A 26 3.09 -12.89 1.44
N ILE A 27 2.98 -11.68 1.99
CA ILE A 27 1.81 -10.82 1.83
C ILE A 27 2.21 -9.62 0.97
N PRO A 28 1.65 -9.44 -0.24
CA PRO A 28 1.80 -8.20 -0.98
C PRO A 28 1.20 -7.05 -0.17
N TRP A 29 1.87 -5.90 -0.20
CA TRP A 29 1.43 -4.70 0.50
C TRP A 29 1.39 -3.50 -0.44
N ALA A 30 0.97 -2.35 0.08
CA ALA A 30 0.95 -1.08 -0.65
C ALA A 30 0.38 -1.23 -2.07
N ASN A 31 1.13 -0.78 -3.08
CA ASN A 31 0.78 -0.86 -4.48
C ASN A 31 0.41 -2.27 -4.96
N LEU A 32 1.15 -3.34 -4.61
CA LEU A 32 0.80 -4.67 -5.09
C LEU A 32 -0.57 -5.14 -4.58
N ALA A 33 -0.85 -4.90 -3.30
CA ALA A 33 -2.13 -5.27 -2.69
C ALA A 33 -3.28 -4.44 -3.26
N MET A 34 -3.11 -3.12 -3.32
CA MET A 34 -4.09 -2.20 -3.88
C MET A 34 -4.40 -2.50 -5.36
N TRP A 35 -3.36 -2.86 -6.14
CA TRP A 35 -3.50 -3.26 -7.54
C TRP A 35 -4.35 -4.52 -7.69
N TYR A 36 -4.16 -5.49 -6.80
CA TYR A 36 -4.94 -6.73 -6.76
C TYR A 36 -6.42 -6.44 -6.48
N LEU A 37 -6.71 -5.55 -5.54
CA LEU A 37 -8.07 -5.16 -5.17
C LEU A 37 -8.79 -4.32 -6.24
N GLY A 38 -8.08 -3.80 -7.25
CA GLY A 38 -8.66 -3.01 -8.34
C GLY A 38 -8.44 -1.50 -8.21
N VAL A 39 -7.64 -1.05 -7.24
CA VAL A 39 -7.25 0.36 -7.13
C VAL A 39 -6.18 0.66 -8.19
N PRO A 40 -6.38 1.62 -9.10
CA PRO A 40 -5.39 1.98 -10.10
C PRO A 40 -4.24 2.74 -9.43
N ILE A 41 -3.01 2.35 -9.76
CA ILE A 41 -1.77 2.93 -9.21
C ILE A 41 -1.04 3.79 -10.26
N GLY A 42 -1.77 4.28 -11.27
CA GLY A 42 -1.22 5.09 -12.35
C GLY A 42 -1.48 6.60 -12.18
N LEU A 43 -0.39 7.36 -12.03
CA LEU A 43 -0.20 8.80 -12.26
C LEU A 43 -1.03 9.77 -11.41
N GLY A 44 -0.36 10.40 -10.43
CA GLY A 44 -0.69 11.72 -9.89
C GLY A 44 -2.14 11.93 -9.45
N VAL A 45 -2.53 11.35 -8.31
CA VAL A 45 -3.75 11.79 -7.63
C VAL A 45 -3.39 13.02 -6.80
N SER A 46 -3.76 14.21 -7.28
CA SER A 46 -3.86 15.40 -6.44
C SER A 46 -4.87 15.12 -5.33
N ILE A 47 -4.39 14.94 -4.11
CA ILE A 47 -5.21 15.22 -2.94
C ILE A 47 -5.17 16.73 -2.78
N SER A 48 -6.25 17.39 -3.16
CA SER A 48 -6.41 18.83 -2.93
C SER A 48 -6.68 19.05 -1.44
N PHE A 49 -5.63 19.07 -0.62
CA PHE A 49 -5.70 19.80 0.65
C PHE A 49 -5.50 21.28 0.32
N SER A 50 -6.49 22.08 0.68
CA SER A 50 -6.46 23.53 0.49
C SER A 50 -5.33 24.16 1.31
N GLY A 51 -4.22 24.48 0.66
CA GLY A 51 -3.10 25.23 1.21
C GLY A 51 -1.79 24.84 0.54
N GLU A 52 -1.22 25.76 -0.25
CA GLU A 52 0.13 25.74 -0.88
C GLU A 52 0.73 24.36 -1.23
N LEU A 53 0.68 24.03 -2.52
CA LEU A 53 1.36 22.86 -3.09
C LEU A 53 2.88 22.99 -2.89
N ASP A 54 3.37 22.34 -1.84
CA ASP A 54 4.80 22.20 -1.59
C ASP A 54 5.41 21.19 -2.58
N LEU A 55 6.66 21.41 -3.01
CA LEU A 55 7.37 20.56 -3.99
C LEU A 55 7.42 19.08 -3.56
N CYS A 56 7.34 18.81 -2.25
CA CYS A 56 7.19 17.47 -1.68
C CYS A 56 5.94 16.72 -2.18
N SER A 57 4.81 17.42 -2.37
CA SER A 57 3.56 16.82 -2.86
C SER A 57 3.69 16.38 -4.32
N PHE A 58 4.52 17.06 -5.12
CA PHE A 58 4.78 16.70 -6.52
C PHE A 58 5.75 15.52 -6.65
N SER A 59 6.73 15.43 -5.74
CA SER A 59 7.67 14.29 -5.67
C SER A 59 6.99 12.98 -5.32
N LEU A 60 6.03 12.99 -4.37
CA LEU A 60 5.19 11.82 -4.05
C LEU A 60 4.41 11.28 -5.26
N MET A 61 4.10 12.12 -6.25
CA MET A 61 3.35 11.73 -7.46
C MET A 61 4.22 11.12 -8.57
N THR A 62 5.54 11.25 -8.47
CA THR A 62 6.49 10.90 -9.55
C THR A 62 7.65 10.01 -9.09
N SER A 63 7.83 9.80 -7.78
CA SER A 63 8.93 8.98 -7.29
C SER A 63 8.74 7.51 -7.68
N ARG A 64 9.81 6.89 -8.16
CA ARG A 64 9.86 5.45 -8.49
C ARG A 64 9.53 4.56 -7.28
N SER A 65 9.71 5.06 -6.05
CA SER A 65 9.34 4.31 -4.84
C SER A 65 7.84 4.07 -4.71
N SER A 66 6.97 4.94 -5.25
CA SER A 66 5.51 4.71 -5.27
C SER A 66 5.10 3.53 -6.17
N GLN A 67 6.00 3.08 -7.05
CA GLN A 67 5.77 1.97 -7.97
C GLN A 67 6.58 0.71 -7.62
N ALA A 68 7.50 0.80 -6.67
CA ALA A 68 8.29 -0.32 -6.21
C ALA A 68 7.37 -1.34 -5.50
N PRO A 69 7.37 -2.62 -5.91
CA PRO A 69 6.73 -3.68 -5.16
C PRO A 69 7.09 -3.65 -3.67
N MET A 70 6.09 -3.66 -2.80
CA MET A 70 6.27 -3.87 -1.36
C MET A 70 5.67 -5.21 -0.95
N ILE A 71 6.45 -6.01 -0.24
CA ILE A 71 6.02 -7.31 0.29
C ILE A 71 6.36 -7.41 1.77
N VAL A 72 5.51 -8.12 2.51
CA VAL A 72 5.66 -8.34 3.94
C VAL A 72 5.85 -9.83 4.20
N VAL A 73 6.76 -10.13 5.12
CA VAL A 73 7.01 -11.47 5.67
C VAL A 73 6.96 -11.39 7.19
N ARG A 74 6.75 -12.53 7.86
CA ARG A 74 6.84 -12.60 9.32
C ARG A 74 8.22 -12.15 9.80
N ASP A 75 8.28 -11.51 10.96
CA ASP A 75 9.54 -11.05 11.56
C ASP A 75 10.56 -12.18 11.71
N GLU A 76 10.12 -13.38 12.11
CA GLU A 76 10.96 -14.57 12.28
C GLU A 76 11.57 -15.07 10.96
N ASP A 77 10.89 -14.84 9.85
CA ASP A 77 11.32 -15.22 8.51
C ASP A 77 12.10 -14.11 7.79
N TYR A 78 12.15 -12.89 8.35
CA TYR A 78 12.67 -11.72 7.66
C TYR A 78 14.14 -11.89 7.25
N ALA A 79 15.01 -12.32 8.17
CA ALA A 79 16.43 -12.54 7.89
C ALA A 79 16.65 -13.68 6.87
N ALA A 80 15.86 -14.75 6.94
CA ALA A 80 15.93 -15.85 5.99
C ALA A 80 15.46 -15.42 4.59
N SER A 81 14.42 -14.60 4.53
CA SER A 81 13.86 -14.04 3.30
C SER A 81 14.87 -13.17 2.56
N ILE A 82 15.64 -12.35 3.29
CA ILE A 82 16.76 -11.59 2.72
C ILE A 82 17.76 -12.52 2.02
N GLY A 83 18.19 -13.59 2.68
CA GLY A 83 19.14 -14.54 2.11
C GLY A 83 18.60 -15.28 0.87
N LYS A 84 17.28 -15.54 0.82
CA LYS A 84 16.62 -16.12 -0.36
C LYS A 84 16.64 -15.17 -1.56
N PHE A 85 16.34 -13.89 -1.35
CA PHE A 85 16.42 -12.89 -2.44
C PHE A 85 17.85 -12.73 -2.97
N GLU A 86 18.84 -12.65 -2.09
CA GLU A 86 20.25 -12.59 -2.49
C GLU A 86 20.66 -13.83 -3.31
N SER A 87 20.24 -15.02 -2.87
CA SER A 87 20.49 -16.28 -3.58
C SER A 87 19.79 -16.36 -4.94
N ALA A 88 18.66 -15.65 -5.09
CA ALA A 88 17.94 -15.50 -6.36
C ALA A 88 18.51 -14.40 -7.27
N GLY A 89 19.62 -13.75 -6.88
CA GLY A 89 20.33 -12.75 -7.68
C GLY A 89 19.86 -11.32 -7.46
N PHE A 90 18.97 -11.06 -6.50
CA PHE A 90 18.62 -9.71 -6.10
C PHE A 90 19.80 -9.07 -5.36
N GLN A 91 20.07 -7.79 -5.64
CA GLN A 91 21.16 -7.06 -5.00
C GLN A 91 20.60 -6.12 -3.96
N ARG A 92 21.18 -6.07 -2.75
CA ARG A 92 20.77 -5.06 -1.77
C ARG A 92 21.10 -3.67 -2.30
N GLY A 93 20.12 -2.79 -2.25
CA GLY A 93 20.22 -1.42 -2.73
C GLY A 93 19.85 -0.41 -1.65
N VAL A 94 19.89 0.85 -2.05
CA VAL A 94 19.31 1.97 -1.29
C VAL A 94 18.03 2.42 -1.98
N PRO A 95 16.98 2.85 -1.24
CA PRO A 95 15.77 3.38 -1.85
C PRO A 95 16.09 4.47 -2.89
N ASN A 96 15.61 4.28 -4.11
CA ASN A 96 15.71 5.26 -5.17
C ASN A 96 14.39 6.06 -5.26
N ARG A 97 14.42 7.24 -4.65
CA ARG A 97 13.32 8.21 -4.69
C ARG A 97 13.64 9.44 -5.53
N ALA A 98 14.72 9.39 -6.31
CA ALA A 98 15.13 10.52 -7.11
C ALA A 98 14.01 10.85 -8.13
N PRO A 99 13.55 12.12 -8.17
CA PRO A 99 12.77 12.61 -9.30
C PRO A 99 13.52 12.38 -10.62
N PRO A 100 12.81 12.41 -11.77
CA PRO A 100 13.46 12.35 -13.07
C PRO A 100 14.58 13.40 -13.19
N PRO A 101 15.72 13.07 -13.84
CA PRO A 101 16.87 13.98 -13.93
C PRO A 101 16.49 15.36 -14.49
N GLU A 102 15.58 15.40 -15.47
CA GLU A 102 15.08 16.66 -16.05
C GLU A 102 14.39 17.57 -15.03
N VAL A 103 13.79 17.00 -13.97
CA VAL A 103 13.19 17.78 -12.87
C VAL A 103 14.28 18.22 -11.89
N LEU A 104 15.27 17.37 -11.62
CA LEU A 104 16.36 17.69 -10.69
C LEU A 104 17.28 18.78 -11.24
N ASP A 105 17.58 18.76 -12.54
CA ASP A 105 18.51 19.70 -13.18
C ASP A 105 18.00 21.16 -13.14
N ASP A 106 16.68 21.36 -13.05
CA ASP A 106 16.03 22.67 -12.97
C ASP A 106 15.98 23.23 -11.53
N LEU A 107 16.37 22.46 -10.51
CA LEU A 107 16.28 22.87 -9.11
C LEU A 107 17.54 23.61 -8.64
N PRO A 108 17.39 24.67 -7.84
CA PRO A 108 18.53 25.43 -7.33
C PRO A 108 19.44 24.63 -6.37
N ASN A 109 18.89 23.63 -5.68
CA ASN A 109 19.63 22.72 -4.81
C ASN A 109 19.05 21.30 -4.85
N PRO A 110 19.41 20.48 -5.85
CA PRO A 110 18.85 19.13 -6.03
C PRO A 110 19.17 18.20 -4.85
N GLN A 111 20.36 18.37 -4.24
CA GLN A 111 20.81 17.54 -3.14
C GLN A 111 19.96 17.74 -1.88
N GLN A 112 19.67 18.99 -1.53
CA GLN A 112 18.78 19.31 -0.41
C GLN A 112 17.38 18.73 -0.64
N VAL A 113 16.84 18.81 -1.85
CA VAL A 113 15.52 18.25 -2.18
C VAL A 113 15.52 16.73 -2.01
N LEU A 114 16.59 16.04 -2.41
CA LEU A 114 16.73 14.59 -2.18
C LEU A 114 16.81 14.25 -0.69
N GLU A 115 17.51 15.06 0.11
CA GLU A 115 17.60 14.90 1.56
C GLU A 115 16.23 15.09 2.23
N GLU A 116 15.47 16.11 1.82
CA GLU A 116 14.11 16.37 2.31
C GLU A 116 13.14 15.23 1.94
N ILE A 117 13.21 14.74 0.69
CA ILE A 117 12.41 13.58 0.26
C ILE A 117 12.71 12.36 1.14
N ASN A 118 13.99 12.03 1.34
CA ASN A 118 14.37 10.85 2.12
C ASN A 118 14.09 11.01 3.63
N ALA A 119 14.20 12.23 4.17
CA ALA A 119 13.84 12.52 5.56
C ALA A 119 12.37 12.16 5.87
N GLY A 120 11.48 12.25 4.88
CA GLY A 120 10.09 11.84 4.99
C GLY A 120 9.84 10.34 5.09
N TYR A 121 10.86 9.48 4.94
CA TYR A 121 10.75 8.01 5.02
C TYR A 121 11.60 7.40 6.14
N ARG A 122 12.01 8.21 7.12
CA ARG A 122 12.94 7.85 8.20
C ARG A 122 12.56 6.63 9.04
N ARG A 123 11.26 6.25 9.14
CA ARG A 123 10.83 5.02 9.81
C ARG A 123 10.83 3.81 8.88
N LEU A 124 10.39 3.99 7.63
CA LEU A 124 10.36 2.92 6.63
C LEU A 124 11.77 2.44 6.29
N ASP A 125 12.69 3.35 5.97
CA ASP A 125 14.02 3.02 5.46
C ASP A 125 14.86 2.13 6.39
N PRO A 126 14.99 2.41 7.69
CA PRO A 126 15.73 1.52 8.59
C PRO A 126 14.97 0.23 8.93
N SER A 127 13.65 0.19 8.71
CA SER A 127 12.82 -0.98 9.05
C SER A 127 12.76 -2.02 7.93
N CYS A 128 13.06 -1.63 6.68
CA CYS A 128 12.94 -2.49 5.51
C CYS A 128 14.30 -2.80 4.86
N THR A 129 14.31 -3.80 3.97
CA THR A 129 15.44 -4.10 3.10
C THR A 129 15.02 -3.84 1.67
N VAL A 130 15.79 -3.00 0.97
CA VAL A 130 15.55 -2.70 -0.45
C VAL A 130 16.45 -3.57 -1.31
N PHE A 131 15.86 -4.14 -2.36
CA PHE A 131 16.57 -4.90 -3.37
C PHE A 131 16.38 -4.29 -4.75
N ASP A 132 17.46 -4.25 -5.53
CA ASP A 132 17.38 -4.04 -6.97
C ASP A 132 17.08 -5.38 -7.66
N TYR A 133 16.19 -5.34 -8.66
CA TYR A 133 15.84 -6.52 -9.44
C TYR A 133 17.06 -7.07 -10.21
N PRO A 134 17.17 -8.41 -10.39
CA PRO A 134 18.24 -9.00 -11.17
C PRO A 134 18.28 -8.45 -12.60
N LEU A 135 19.49 -8.21 -13.12
CA LEU A 135 19.70 -7.80 -14.52
C LEU A 135 19.25 -8.94 -15.46
N GLY A 136 18.34 -8.64 -16.40
CA GLY A 136 17.97 -9.60 -17.45
C GLY A 136 16.51 -9.56 -17.92
N ASP A 137 15.59 -8.98 -17.16
CA ASP A 137 14.23 -8.70 -17.62
C ASP A 137 14.08 -7.20 -17.96
N PRO A 138 13.95 -6.83 -19.25
CA PRO A 138 13.77 -5.44 -19.66
C PRO A 138 12.55 -4.75 -19.01
N GLY A 139 11.55 -5.53 -18.56
CA GLY A 139 10.37 -5.02 -17.89
C GLY A 139 10.55 -4.71 -16.41
N GLU A 140 11.66 -5.15 -15.81
CA GLU A 140 11.98 -4.98 -14.38
C GLU A 140 13.33 -4.27 -14.16
N GLU A 141 14.01 -3.89 -15.25
CA GLU A 141 15.26 -3.14 -15.19
C GLU A 141 15.07 -1.80 -14.48
N GLY A 142 15.87 -1.56 -13.44
CA GLY A 142 15.79 -0.36 -12.61
C GLY A 142 14.59 -0.31 -11.65
N MET A 143 13.86 -1.43 -11.48
CA MET A 143 12.86 -1.57 -10.41
C MET A 143 13.52 -1.98 -9.09
N GLN A 144 12.87 -1.59 -7.99
CA GLN A 144 13.24 -1.98 -6.64
C GLN A 144 12.12 -2.75 -5.95
N LEU A 145 12.50 -3.63 -5.03
CA LEU A 145 11.61 -4.39 -4.15
C LEU A 145 11.86 -3.96 -2.71
N PHE A 146 10.80 -3.65 -1.97
CA PHE A 146 10.85 -3.43 -0.53
C PHE A 146 10.38 -4.70 0.18
N LEU A 147 11.29 -5.33 0.93
CA LEU A 147 10.97 -6.39 1.87
C LEU A 147 10.77 -5.77 3.26
N ILE A 148 9.60 -6.00 3.85
CA ILE A 148 9.17 -5.34 5.08
C ILE A 148 8.85 -6.41 6.12
N PRO A 149 9.29 -6.24 7.37
CA PRO A 149 8.92 -7.12 8.47
C PRO A 149 7.49 -6.85 8.92
N ASP A 150 6.78 -7.89 9.38
CA ASP A 150 5.39 -7.76 9.81
C ASP A 150 5.20 -6.76 10.96
N SER A 151 6.12 -6.71 11.92
CA SER A 151 6.07 -5.72 13.02
C SER A 151 5.98 -4.26 12.56
N PHE A 152 6.39 -3.96 11.32
CA PHE A 152 6.24 -2.63 10.73
C PHE A 152 4.90 -2.45 9.99
N ALA A 153 4.40 -3.50 9.33
CA ALA A 153 3.23 -3.43 8.47
C ALA A 153 1.92 -3.83 9.15
N HIS A 154 1.96 -4.55 10.27
CA HIS A 154 0.79 -5.01 11.04
C HIS A 154 -0.23 -5.80 10.23
N ILE A 155 0.23 -6.79 9.43
CA ILE A 155 -0.64 -7.44 8.45
C ILE A 155 -0.79 -8.95 8.64
N PHE A 156 0.17 -9.64 9.26
CA PHE A 156 -0.01 -11.03 9.63
C PHE A 156 -0.92 -11.15 10.87
N GLU A 157 -1.68 -12.24 10.90
CA GLU A 157 -2.43 -12.63 12.09
C GLU A 157 -1.56 -13.49 13.01
N GLU A 158 -1.77 -13.33 14.32
CA GLU A 158 -1.24 -14.24 15.35
C GLU A 158 -1.71 -15.70 15.14
N ASN A 159 -2.84 -15.91 14.43
CA ASN A 159 -3.49 -17.21 14.27
C ASN A 159 -3.38 -17.87 12.88
N MET A 160 -2.59 -17.35 11.93
CA MET A 160 -2.40 -18.03 10.63
C MET A 160 -1.68 -19.40 10.75
N SER A 161 -1.24 -19.76 11.95
CA SER A 161 -0.55 -21.02 12.25
C SER A 161 -1.46 -22.22 12.54
N ASP A 162 -2.79 -22.05 12.60
CA ASP A 162 -3.69 -23.15 13.00
C ASP A 162 -4.83 -23.41 11.99
N PRO A 163 -4.66 -24.33 11.03
CA PRO A 163 -5.74 -24.76 10.14
C PRO A 163 -6.75 -25.70 10.82
N SER A 164 -6.67 -25.88 12.15
CA SER A 164 -7.29 -27.00 12.87
C SER A 164 -8.42 -26.62 13.84
N THR A 165 -9.19 -25.56 13.59
CA THR A 165 -10.46 -25.36 14.33
C THR A 165 -11.57 -24.74 13.49
N THR A 166 -12.01 -25.45 12.45
CA THR A 166 -13.36 -25.21 11.90
C THR A 166 -14.37 -25.94 12.76
N THR A 167 -14.95 -25.25 13.75
CA THR A 167 -16.21 -25.68 14.36
C THR A 167 -17.15 -24.49 14.50
N GLY A 168 -18.15 -24.45 13.61
CA GLY A 168 -19.49 -23.93 13.87
C GLY A 168 -19.69 -22.43 14.15
N ASP A 169 -20.17 -21.74 13.11
CA ASP A 169 -21.16 -20.65 13.20
C ASP A 169 -20.70 -19.26 13.70
N ALA A 170 -20.00 -18.55 12.83
CA ALA A 170 -20.16 -17.11 12.56
C ALA A 170 -19.53 -16.85 11.19
N THR A 171 -20.08 -15.94 10.38
CA THR A 171 -19.50 -15.49 9.10
C THR A 171 -18.03 -15.08 9.28
N SER A 172 -17.11 -16.01 9.09
CA SER A 172 -15.68 -15.72 8.99
C SER A 172 -15.48 -14.99 7.67
N THR A 173 -15.47 -13.66 7.73
CA THR A 173 -15.14 -12.82 6.58
C THR A 173 -13.70 -13.12 6.23
N ALA A 174 -13.49 -13.77 5.08
CA ALA A 174 -12.15 -14.08 4.61
C ALA A 174 -11.29 -12.81 4.66
N ARG A 175 -10.08 -12.92 5.22
CA ARG A 175 -9.13 -11.81 5.35
C ARG A 175 -8.13 -11.75 4.21
N PHE A 176 -7.93 -12.88 3.53
CA PHE A 176 -6.96 -13.06 2.46
C PHE A 176 -7.50 -13.91 1.31
N HIS A 177 -7.00 -13.65 0.11
CA HIS A 177 -7.03 -14.57 -1.01
C HIS A 177 -5.66 -15.22 -1.19
N SER A 178 -5.59 -16.55 -1.09
CA SER A 178 -4.33 -17.28 -0.99
C SER A 178 -4.01 -18.10 -2.25
N TYR A 179 -2.73 -18.12 -2.63
CA TYR A 179 -2.17 -18.84 -3.77
C TYR A 179 -0.85 -19.53 -3.36
N GLY A 180 -0.93 -20.64 -2.63
CA GLY A 180 0.25 -21.25 -2.00
C GLY A 180 0.74 -20.38 -0.84
N ASN A 181 2.02 -20.01 -0.84
CA ASN A 181 2.65 -19.12 0.15
C ASN A 181 2.45 -17.62 -0.13
N LEU A 182 1.50 -17.26 -1.01
CA LEU A 182 1.17 -15.89 -1.38
C LEU A 182 -0.24 -15.57 -0.87
N HIS A 183 -0.39 -14.55 -0.03
CA HIS A 183 -1.68 -14.18 0.57
C HIS A 183 -1.99 -12.71 0.30
N TYR A 184 -2.90 -12.43 -0.64
CA TYR A 184 -3.36 -11.06 -0.88
C TYR A 184 -4.33 -10.63 0.20
N PRO A 185 -4.09 -9.50 0.90
CA PRO A 185 -5.01 -9.01 1.91
C PRO A 185 -6.28 -8.47 1.25
N LEU A 186 -7.43 -8.75 1.87
CA LEU A 186 -8.71 -8.14 1.51
C LEU A 186 -8.86 -6.76 2.15
N GLU A 187 -9.86 -5.99 1.72
CA GLU A 187 -10.01 -4.57 2.08
C GLU A 187 -9.89 -4.30 3.59
N PRO A 188 -10.61 -5.00 4.49
CA PRO A 188 -10.54 -4.68 5.92
C PRO A 188 -9.13 -4.87 6.47
N THR A 189 -8.46 -5.96 6.06
CA THR A 189 -7.10 -6.30 6.51
C THR A 189 -6.08 -5.29 6.03
N LEU A 190 -6.16 -4.86 4.76
CA LEU A 190 -5.22 -3.89 4.21
C LEU A 190 -5.43 -2.49 4.79
N VAL A 191 -6.70 -2.07 4.98
CA VAL A 191 -7.01 -0.78 5.62
C VAL A 191 -6.56 -0.78 7.09
N GLU A 192 -6.80 -1.85 7.83
CA GLU A 192 -6.34 -1.99 9.22
C GLU A 192 -4.81 -1.85 9.31
N SER A 193 -4.09 -2.55 8.44
CA SER A 193 -2.63 -2.49 8.33
C SER A 193 -2.12 -1.07 8.06
N PHE A 194 -2.70 -0.36 7.08
CA PHE A 194 -2.30 1.03 6.81
C PHE A 194 -2.61 1.98 7.97
N VAL A 195 -3.76 1.82 8.62
CA VAL A 195 -4.15 2.64 9.77
C VAL A 195 -3.18 2.45 10.93
N LYS A 196 -2.85 1.20 11.29
CA LYS A 196 -1.88 0.90 12.35
C LYS A 196 -0.49 1.46 12.03
N ALA A 197 -0.02 1.27 10.80
CA ALA A 197 1.25 1.85 10.35
C ALA A 197 1.26 3.39 10.42
N THR A 198 0.11 4.03 10.17
CA THR A 198 -0.05 5.49 10.25
C THR A 198 -0.02 5.97 11.70
N ILE A 199 -0.72 5.28 12.60
CA ILE A 199 -0.73 5.59 14.04
C ILE A 199 0.69 5.52 14.61
N ASP A 200 1.46 4.50 14.24
CA ASP A 200 2.84 4.40 14.70
C ASP A 200 3.72 5.54 14.18
N GLU A 201 3.40 6.10 13.01
CA GLU A 201 4.12 7.25 12.44
C GLU A 201 3.75 8.54 13.17
N GLU A 202 2.45 8.77 13.41
CA GLU A 202 1.93 9.93 14.15
C GLU A 202 2.40 9.95 15.62
N THR A 203 2.64 8.78 16.21
CA THR A 203 3.02 8.65 17.63
C THR A 203 4.52 8.56 17.88
N ASP A 204 5.35 8.59 16.83
CA ASP A 204 6.81 8.52 16.98
C ASP A 204 7.35 9.79 17.66
N PRO A 205 7.93 9.69 18.88
CA PRO A 205 8.46 10.84 19.61
C PRO A 205 9.70 11.45 18.93
N GLY A 206 10.27 10.79 17.92
CA GLY A 206 11.49 11.19 17.24
C GLY A 206 11.37 12.36 16.26
N PHE A 207 10.18 12.91 16.00
CA PHE A 207 10.03 13.96 14.97
C PHE A 207 8.90 14.96 15.19
N PRO A 208 9.23 16.26 15.23
CA PRO A 208 8.25 17.32 15.43
C PRO A 208 7.63 17.83 14.11
N GLY A 209 7.63 17.05 13.02
CA GLY A 209 7.33 17.55 11.67
C GLY A 209 6.51 16.60 10.78
N TYR A 210 6.47 16.91 9.49
CA TYR A 210 5.69 16.24 8.44
C TYR A 210 6.39 14.98 7.87
N SER A 211 5.77 13.81 7.97
CA SER A 211 6.32 12.55 7.45
C SER A 211 5.71 12.19 6.10
N SER A 212 6.49 12.26 5.01
CA SER A 212 6.03 11.87 3.66
C SER A 212 5.45 10.45 3.61
N TRP A 213 5.95 9.54 4.45
CA TRP A 213 5.42 8.19 4.60
C TRP A 213 4.02 8.16 5.19
N GLU A 214 3.75 8.97 6.24
CA GLU A 214 2.42 9.11 6.84
C GLU A 214 1.38 9.52 5.79
N LEU A 215 1.70 10.54 4.97
CA LEU A 215 0.73 11.00 3.97
C LEU A 215 0.55 10.00 2.84
N LEU A 216 1.60 9.24 2.51
CA LEU A 216 1.48 8.18 1.53
C LEU A 216 0.49 7.11 2.04
N LEU A 217 0.60 6.70 3.31
CA LEU A 217 -0.37 5.79 3.94
C LEU A 217 -1.80 6.37 3.96
N GLN A 218 -1.97 7.63 4.38
CA GLN A 218 -3.27 8.30 4.39
C GLN A 218 -3.85 8.45 2.97
N SER A 219 -3.00 8.66 1.97
CA SER A 219 -3.40 8.70 0.56
C SER A 219 -3.92 7.35 0.09
N TRP A 220 -3.27 6.25 0.49
CA TRP A 220 -3.71 4.90 0.16
C TRP A 220 -5.05 4.55 0.81
N ILE A 221 -5.23 4.90 2.09
CA ILE A 221 -6.52 4.72 2.79
C ILE A 221 -7.63 5.49 2.06
N SER A 222 -7.36 6.75 1.69
CA SER A 222 -8.31 7.59 0.93
C SER A 222 -8.61 7.01 -0.45
N MET A 223 -7.59 6.50 -1.15
CA MET A 223 -7.76 5.84 -2.45
C MET A 223 -8.59 4.55 -2.32
N MET A 224 -8.38 3.75 -1.29
CA MET A 224 -9.20 2.56 -1.05
C MET A 224 -10.67 2.94 -0.81
N GLY A 225 -10.93 3.95 0.01
CA GLY A 225 -12.29 4.50 0.19
C GLY A 225 -12.91 4.97 -1.14
N GLY A 226 -12.15 5.71 -1.94
CA GLY A 226 -12.63 6.31 -3.19
C GLY A 226 -12.83 5.33 -4.35
N TYR A 227 -11.98 4.30 -4.47
CA TYR A 227 -11.97 3.38 -5.62
C TYR A 227 -12.69 2.07 -5.36
N LEU A 228 -12.66 1.56 -4.13
CA LEU A 228 -13.28 0.28 -3.78
C LEU A 228 -14.63 0.46 -3.07
N GLU A 229 -15.03 1.71 -2.83
CA GLU A 229 -16.19 2.05 -1.99
C GLU A 229 -16.16 1.30 -0.67
N VAL A 230 -14.99 1.35 -0.03
CA VAL A 230 -14.84 0.85 1.33
C VAL A 230 -15.79 1.64 2.21
N ASN A 231 -16.72 0.94 2.84
CA ASN A 231 -17.71 1.57 3.72
C ASN A 231 -17.01 2.27 4.90
N ASN A 232 -17.65 3.31 5.41
CA ASN A 232 -17.19 4.07 6.58
C ASN A 232 -17.09 3.25 7.89
N ASP A 233 -17.52 1.99 7.86
CA ASP A 233 -17.55 1.03 8.95
C ASP A 233 -16.68 -0.22 8.72
N ILE A 234 -15.78 -0.18 7.73
CA ILE A 234 -14.94 -1.32 7.36
C ILE A 234 -14.13 -1.89 8.52
N LEU A 235 -13.77 -1.04 9.49
CA LEU A 235 -13.00 -1.43 10.67
C LEU A 235 -13.87 -1.67 11.91
N ASP A 236 -15.20 -1.67 11.85
CA ASP A 236 -16.06 -1.88 13.03
C ASP A 236 -15.78 -3.21 13.76
N ASN A 237 -15.31 -4.23 13.02
CA ASN A 237 -14.97 -5.54 13.57
C ASN A 237 -13.47 -5.68 13.93
N CYS A 238 -12.66 -4.62 13.76
CA CYS A 238 -11.26 -4.61 14.15
C CYS A 238 -11.14 -4.67 15.68
N THR A 239 -10.25 -5.53 16.18
CA THR A 239 -10.02 -5.71 17.62
C THR A 239 -9.22 -4.55 18.23
N ASP A 240 -8.45 -3.84 17.41
CA ASP A 240 -7.69 -2.67 17.84
C ASP A 240 -8.58 -1.42 17.87
N LYS A 241 -9.03 -1.08 19.07
CA LYS A 241 -9.89 0.10 19.31
C LYS A 241 -9.25 1.41 18.87
N LYS A 242 -7.92 1.54 18.94
CA LYS A 242 -7.24 2.78 18.51
C LYS A 242 -7.33 2.91 16.99
N ALA A 243 -7.15 1.81 16.25
CA ALA A 243 -7.31 1.81 14.81
C ALA A 243 -8.75 2.15 14.39
N VAL A 244 -9.76 1.60 15.09
CA VAL A 244 -11.18 1.91 14.84
C VAL A 244 -11.49 3.40 15.07
N GLU A 245 -11.06 3.94 16.22
CA GLU A 245 -11.28 5.34 16.58
C GLU A 245 -10.59 6.27 15.57
N TRP A 246 -9.31 6.03 15.30
CA TRP A 246 -8.54 6.82 14.34
C TRP A 246 -9.18 6.82 12.94
N TYR A 247 -9.57 5.64 12.43
CA TYR A 247 -10.21 5.55 11.13
C TYR A 247 -11.55 6.26 11.11
N SER A 248 -12.39 6.08 12.14
CA SER A 248 -13.69 6.74 12.23
C SER A 248 -13.58 8.26 12.21
N GLU A 249 -12.60 8.84 12.91
CA GLU A 249 -12.36 10.28 12.97
C GLU A 249 -11.80 10.88 11.67
N LYS A 250 -10.94 10.13 10.98
CA LYS A 250 -10.19 10.64 9.80
C LYS A 250 -10.88 10.31 8.46
N HIS A 251 -11.53 9.16 8.36
CA HIS A 251 -12.09 8.65 7.10
C HIS A 251 -13.49 8.02 7.23
N GLY A 252 -13.90 7.62 8.43
CA GLY A 252 -15.13 6.84 8.67
C GLY A 252 -16.31 7.68 9.17
N ARG A 253 -17.13 7.10 10.05
CA ARG A 253 -18.43 7.65 10.46
C ARG A 253 -18.35 9.03 11.09
N ILE A 254 -17.38 9.28 11.98
CA ILE A 254 -17.23 10.59 12.64
C ILE A 254 -16.82 11.65 11.63
N HIS A 255 -15.90 11.32 10.71
CA HIS A 255 -15.51 12.20 9.62
C HIS A 255 -16.70 12.58 8.73
N GLU A 256 -17.42 11.57 8.25
CA GLU A 256 -18.58 11.75 7.38
C GLU A 256 -19.71 12.53 8.06
N ALA A 257 -19.97 12.30 9.35
CA ALA A 257 -20.96 13.08 10.10
C ALA A 257 -20.59 14.57 10.18
N LYS A 258 -19.29 14.90 10.18
CA LYS A 258 -18.79 16.27 10.29
C LYS A 258 -18.68 16.98 8.94
N PHE A 259 -18.24 16.27 7.90
CA PHE A 259 -17.90 16.86 6.60
C PHE A 259 -18.86 16.46 5.46
N GLY A 260 -19.78 15.53 5.73
CA GLY A 260 -20.65 14.91 4.73
C GLY A 260 -20.03 13.65 4.11
N PRO A 261 -20.82 12.87 3.34
CA PRO A 261 -20.31 11.72 2.61
C PRO A 261 -19.18 12.14 1.68
N PRO A 262 -18.13 11.32 1.50
CA PRO A 262 -17.09 11.59 0.53
C PRO A 262 -17.73 11.85 -0.84
N ASP A 263 -17.32 12.93 -1.52
CA ASP A 263 -17.80 13.19 -2.88
C ASP A 263 -17.15 12.21 -3.86
N LEU A 264 -17.73 11.02 -3.97
CA LEU A 264 -17.32 9.98 -4.90
C LEU A 264 -17.80 10.27 -6.34
N ARG A 265 -18.46 11.41 -6.58
CA ARG A 265 -18.98 11.75 -7.91
C ARG A 265 -17.84 12.06 -8.84
N ILE A 266 -17.52 11.09 -9.69
CA ILE A 266 -16.76 11.33 -10.90
C ILE A 266 -17.66 12.16 -11.82
N THR A 267 -17.32 13.43 -12.04
CA THR A 267 -17.86 14.14 -13.20
C THR A 267 -17.35 13.40 -14.44
N LYS A 268 -18.21 12.55 -15.02
CA LYS A 268 -18.00 12.01 -16.36
C LYS A 268 -17.70 13.21 -17.26
N ARG A 269 -16.63 13.14 -18.07
CA ARG A 269 -16.62 13.94 -19.28
C ARG A 269 -17.90 13.59 -20.04
N LEU A 270 -18.75 14.59 -20.30
CA LEU A 270 -19.88 14.47 -21.22
C LEU A 270 -19.39 13.76 -22.49
N GLY A 271 -19.83 12.52 -22.75
CA GLY A 271 -19.53 11.83 -24.02
C GLY A 271 -19.41 10.30 -24.04
N SER A 272 -19.15 9.58 -22.93
CA SER A 272 -19.04 8.11 -22.98
C SER A 272 -20.28 7.39 -22.42
N GLY A 273 -21.30 7.27 -23.27
CA GLY A 273 -22.62 6.67 -22.99
C GLY A 273 -22.64 5.14 -22.93
N LYS A 274 -21.70 4.49 -22.23
CA LYS A 274 -21.84 3.06 -21.89
C LYS A 274 -21.86 2.89 -20.37
N GLU A 275 -23.00 2.49 -19.84
CA GLU A 275 -23.12 1.96 -18.48
C GLU A 275 -22.42 0.59 -18.44
N MET A 276 -21.67 0.32 -17.37
CA MET A 276 -21.08 -1.00 -17.17
C MET A 276 -22.17 -1.93 -16.61
N PRO A 277 -22.31 -3.17 -17.11
CA PRO A 277 -23.38 -4.09 -16.71
C PRO A 277 -23.15 -4.77 -15.34
N ILE A 278 -22.16 -4.30 -14.58
CA ILE A 278 -21.73 -4.86 -13.30
C ILE A 278 -21.45 -3.74 -12.30
N ASP A 279 -21.75 -3.99 -11.02
CA ASP A 279 -21.39 -3.14 -9.90
C ASP A 279 -19.88 -3.16 -9.64
N MET A 280 -19.43 -2.36 -8.67
CA MET A 280 -18.00 -2.20 -8.35
C MET A 280 -17.37 -3.40 -7.64
N ARG A 281 -18.18 -4.39 -7.26
CA ARG A 281 -17.76 -5.65 -6.64
C ARG A 281 -17.77 -6.82 -7.64
N GLY A 282 -18.15 -6.55 -8.90
CA GLY A 282 -18.21 -7.55 -9.97
C GLY A 282 -19.55 -8.31 -10.03
N ASN A 283 -20.56 -7.87 -9.29
CA ASN A 283 -21.90 -8.44 -9.38
C ASN A 283 -22.65 -7.80 -10.57
N PRO A 284 -23.52 -8.54 -11.28
CA PRO A 284 -24.42 -7.94 -12.26
C PRO A 284 -25.33 -6.87 -11.63
N LEU A 285 -25.56 -5.77 -12.34
CA LEU A 285 -26.59 -4.77 -12.00
C LEU A 285 -27.99 -5.25 -12.37
#